data_AF-A0A0F8Y2Q0-F1
#
_entry.id   AF-A0A0F8Y2Q0-F1
#
_cell.length_a   1.000
_cell.length_b   1.000
_cell.length_c   1.000
_cell.angle_alpha   90.00
_cell.angle_beta   90.00
_cell.angle_gamma   90.00
#
_symmetry.space_group_name_H-M   'P 1'
#
loop_
_entity.id
_entity.type
_entity.pdbx_description
1 polymer ?
#
loop_
_entity_poly.entity_id
_entity_poly.type
_entity_poly.pdbx_seq_one_letter_code
_entity_poly.pdbx_strand_id
1 'polypeptide(L)'
;FRKISGNYNLTSITEGLAVSRYANGKISLVRIKEGDSMFMKHDGQESIYDFENIGENILFLHAMEFKPLLEKTYGLQKGSKM
;
A
#
# COMPACT_ATOMS: atom_id res chain seq x y z
N PHE A 1 -1.77 -8.00 -10.54
CA PHE A 1 -2.94 -7.17 -10.15
C PHE A 1 -3.41 -7.46 -8.73
N ARG A 2 -3.36 -6.47 -7.83
CA ARG A 2 -4.01 -6.55 -6.51
C ARG A 2 -5.03 -5.43 -6.38
N LYS A 3 -6.24 -5.77 -5.93
CA LYS A 3 -7.24 -4.77 -5.54
C LYS A 3 -6.80 -4.18 -4.19
N ILE A 4 -6.71 -2.85 -4.12
CA ILE A 4 -6.31 -2.13 -2.91
C ILE A 4 -7.51 -1.34 -2.39
N SER A 5 -7.90 -1.62 -1.15
CA SER A 5 -9.08 -1.03 -0.47
C SER A 5 -8.74 -0.17 0.74
N GLY A 6 -7.44 0.11 0.96
CA GLY A 6 -6.95 0.82 2.13
C GLY A 6 -5.58 1.43 1.88
N ASN A 7 -5.06 2.16 2.86
CA ASN A 7 -3.69 2.69 2.79
C ASN A 7 -2.71 1.56 3.10
N TYR A 8 -1.58 1.52 2.38
CA TYR A 8 -0.53 0.54 2.63
C TYR A 8 0.83 1.22 2.74
N ASN A 9 1.71 0.64 3.55
CA ASN A 9 3.15 0.85 3.44
C ASN A 9 3.79 -0.43 2.92
N LEU A 10 4.59 -0.31 1.87
CA LEU A 10 5.43 -1.38 1.34
C LEU A 10 6.88 -1.10 1.73
N THR A 11 7.49 -1.97 2.52
CA THR A 11 8.91 -1.91 2.84
C THR A 11 9.64 -3.04 2.14
N SER A 12 10.76 -2.72 1.48
CA SER A 12 11.55 -3.70 0.76
C SER A 12 12.57 -4.39 1.67
N ILE A 13 12.65 -5.71 1.58
CA ILE A 13 13.65 -6.53 2.27
C ILE A 13 14.82 -6.84 1.34
N THR A 14 14.63 -6.73 0.02
CA THR A 14 15.68 -6.88 -0.99
C THR A 14 15.74 -5.67 -1.91
N GLU A 15 16.85 -5.51 -2.62
CA GLU A 15 16.90 -4.58 -3.75
C GLU A 15 16.24 -5.18 -4.99
N GLY A 16 15.76 -4.33 -5.90
CA GLY A 16 15.14 -4.79 -7.13
C GLY A 16 14.73 -3.68 -8.09
N LEU A 17 14.16 -4.10 -9.21
CA LEU A 17 13.64 -3.23 -10.24
C LEU A 17 12.23 -3.69 -10.60
N ALA A 18 11.26 -2.80 -10.44
CA ALA A 18 9.87 -3.11 -10.70
C ALA A 18 9.23 -2.11 -11.67
N VAL A 19 8.19 -2.56 -12.36
CA VAL A 19 7.29 -1.70 -13.13
C VAL A 19 5.95 -1.65 -12.41
N SER A 20 5.46 -0.44 -12.20
CA SER A 20 4.14 -0.18 -11.65
C SER A 20 3.23 0.39 -12.74
N ARG A 21 2.09 -0.26 -12.99
CA ARG A 21 1.05 0.17 -13.93
C ARG A 21 -0.20 0.58 -13.14
N TYR A 22 -0.73 1.75 -13.45
CA TYR A 22 -1.83 2.38 -12.71
C TYR A 22 -3.08 2.47 -13.58
N ALA A 23 -4.26 2.46 -12.95
CA ALA A 23 -5.55 2.54 -13.64
C ALA A 23 -5.73 3.80 -14.51
N ASN A 24 -5.02 4.89 -14.21
CA ASN A 24 -5.04 6.13 -15.01
C ASN A 24 -4.11 6.09 -16.24
N GLY A 25 -3.56 4.93 -16.59
CA GLY A 25 -2.65 4.76 -17.72
C GLY A 25 -1.19 5.14 -17.44
N LYS A 26 -0.87 5.67 -16.25
CA LYS A 26 0.52 5.92 -15.84
C LYS A 26 1.26 4.58 -15.74
N ILE A 27 2.51 4.57 -16.22
CA ILE A 27 3.47 3.48 -16.01
C ILE A 27 4.71 4.09 -15.34
N SER A 28 5.28 3.43 -14.35
CA SER A 28 6.45 3.91 -13.63
C SER A 28 7.47 2.81 -13.43
N LEU A 29 8.74 3.12 -13.71
CA LEU A 29 9.86 2.28 -13.34
C LEU A 29 10.28 2.64 -11.91
N VAL A 30 10.35 1.63 -11.04
CA VAL A 30 10.65 1.77 -9.62
C VAL A 30 11.95 1.02 -9.34
N ARG A 31 13.03 1.76 -9.11
CA ARG A 31 14.27 1.19 -8.57
C ARG A 31 14.15 1.17 -7.06
N ILE A 32 14.31 0.00 -6.47
CA ILE A 32 14.09 -0.27 -5.04
C ILE A 32 15.41 -0.69 -4.44
N LYS A 33 15.80 -0.05 -3.35
CA LYS A 33 16.91 -0.50 -2.50
C LYS A 33 16.36 -1.28 -1.32
N GLU A 34 17.18 -2.16 -0.76
CA GLU A 34 16.88 -2.80 0.52
C GLU A 34 16.62 -1.73 1.59
N GLY A 35 15.54 -1.90 2.34
CA GLY A 35 15.08 -0.96 3.37
C GLY A 35 14.22 0.20 2.85
N ASP A 36 14.11 0.40 1.53
CA ASP A 36 13.22 1.45 0.98
C ASP A 36 11.77 1.20 1.41
N SER A 37 11.03 2.28 1.63
CA SER A 37 9.61 2.23 1.97
C SER A 37 8.78 3.12 1.03
N MET A 38 7.65 2.60 0.58
CA MET A 38 6.71 3.26 -0.31
C MET A 38 5.33 3.32 0.34
N PHE A 39 4.82 4.54 0.54
CA PHE A 39 3.47 4.74 1.01
C PHE A 39 2.49 4.79 -0.15
N MET A 40 1.48 3.91 -0.11
CA MET A 40 0.39 3.83 -1.06
C MET A 40 -0.87 4.38 -0.40
N LYS A 41 -1.22 5.61 -0.76
CA LYS A 41 -2.46 6.22 -0.30
C LYS A 41 -3.62 5.74 -1.17
N HIS A 42 -4.69 5.30 -0.52
CA HIS A 42 -5.97 5.04 -1.15
C HIS A 42 -6.86 6.27 -1.01
N ASP A 43 -7.19 6.91 -2.13
CA ASP A 43 -8.02 8.12 -2.15
C ASP A 43 -9.54 7.81 -2.19
N GLY A 44 -9.95 6.61 -1.77
CA GLY A 44 -11.37 6.20 -1.72
C GLY A 44 -11.95 5.73 -3.06
N GLN A 45 -11.13 5.65 -4.11
CA GLN A 45 -11.50 5.06 -5.40
C GLN A 45 -10.74 3.74 -5.61
N GLU A 46 -11.43 2.76 -6.16
CA GLU A 46 -10.80 1.49 -6.55
C GLU A 46 -9.65 1.77 -7.51
N SER A 47 -8.45 1.38 -7.10
CA SER A 47 -7.24 1.52 -7.88
C SER A 47 -6.65 0.14 -8.11
N ILE A 48 -6.41 -0.17 -9.38
CA ILE A 48 -5.63 -1.34 -9.76
C ILE A 48 -4.17 -0.93 -9.68
N TYR A 49 -3.45 -1.60 -8.78
CA TYR A 49 -2.00 -1.55 -8.74
C TYR A 49 -1.48 -2.86 -9.30
N ASP A 50 -0.74 -2.73 -10.38
CA ASP A 50 0.00 -3.84 -10.95
C ASP A 50 1.48 -3.57 -10.80
N PHE A 51 2.09 -4.32 -9.89
CA PHE A 51 3.48 -4.17 -9.50
C PHE A 51 4.23 -5.43 -9.89
N GLU A 52 5.03 -5.32 -10.93
CA GLU A 52 5.74 -6.43 -11.55
C GLU A 52 7.24 -6.28 -11.30
N ASN A 53 7.86 -7.32 -10.74
CA ASN A 53 9.31 -7.40 -10.67
C ASN A 53 9.86 -7.72 -12.07
N ILE A 54 10.71 -6.85 -12.60
CA ILE A 54 11.41 -7.02 -13.88
C ILE A 54 12.93 -7.14 -13.69
N GLY A 55 13.40 -7.11 -12.44
CA GLY A 55 14.80 -7.30 -12.09
C GLY A 55 15.18 -8.78 -12.00
N GLU A 56 16.49 -9.04 -11.93
CA GLU A 56 17.04 -10.40 -11.85
C GLU A 56 16.82 -11.06 -10.48
N ASN A 57 16.75 -10.25 -9.43
CA ASN A 57 16.60 -10.72 -8.05
C ASN A 57 15.13 -10.92 -7.67
N ILE A 58 14.88 -11.87 -6.76
CA ILE A 58 13.56 -12.02 -6.13
C ILE A 58 13.30 -10.79 -5.25
N LEU A 59 12.17 -10.13 -5.49
CA LEU A 59 11.75 -8.97 -4.73
C LEU A 59 10.88 -9.40 -3.54
N PHE A 60 11.40 -9.22 -2.32
CA PHE A 60 10.65 -9.46 -1.08
C PHE A 60 10.15 -8.14 -0.51
N LEU A 61 8.82 -8.02 -0.38
CA LEU A 61 8.15 -6.82 0.15
C LEU A 61 7.31 -7.18 1.37
N HIS A 62 7.44 -6.40 2.43
CA HIS A 62 6.51 -6.40 3.54
C HIS A 62 5.41 -5.37 3.28
N ALA A 63 4.16 -5.82 3.31
CA ALA A 63 3.00 -4.94 3.16
C ALA A 63 2.27 -4.78 4.49
N MET A 64 2.17 -3.55 4.96
CA MET A 64 1.38 -3.17 6.15
C MET A 64 0.14 -2.42 5.69
N GLU A 65 -1.04 -2.94 6.00
CA GLU A 65 -2.32 -2.27 5.77
C GLU A 65 -2.70 -1.41 6.98
N PHE A 66 -3.05 -0.15 6.74
CA PHE A 66 -3.62 0.73 7.75
C PHE A 66 -5.14 0.66 7.69
N LYS A 67 -5.74 -0.01 8.67
CA LYS A 67 -7.20 -0.04 8.83
C LYS A 67 -7.67 1.22 9.58
N PRO A 68 -8.78 1.84 9.14
CA PRO A 68 -9.34 2.98 9.87
C PRO A 68 -9.81 2.55 11.27
N LEU A 69 -9.70 3.47 12.23
CA LEU A 69 -10.16 3.25 13.62
C LEU A 69 -11.69 3.08 13.74
N LEU A 70 -12.45 3.39 12.70
CA LEU A 70 -13.91 3.32 12.68
C LEU A 70 -14.41 1.94 12.18
N GLU A 71 -14.20 0.90 12.99
CA GLU A 71 -15.02 -0.33 12.90
C GLU A 71 -15.62 -0.76 14.26
N LYS A 72 -15.25 -0.13 15.39
CA LYS A 72 -15.86 -0.42 16.70
C LYS A 72 -15.94 0.79 17.63
N THR A 73 -16.77 1.79 17.29
CA THR A 73 -17.27 2.75 18.30
C THR A 73 -18.69 2.41 18.78
N TYR A 74 -19.11 1.13 18.69
CA TYR A 74 -20.32 0.62 19.36
C TYR A 74 -20.11 0.36 20.86
N GLY A 75 -19.32 1.18 21.55
CA GLY A 75 -19.00 0.95 22.98
C GLY A 75 -18.38 2.13 23.74
N LEU A 76 -17.87 3.16 23.06
CA LEU A 76 -17.55 4.42 23.73
C LEU A 76 -18.83 5.24 23.85
N GLN A 77 -19.66 4.86 24.82
CA GLN A 77 -20.75 5.71 25.27
C GLN A 77 -20.19 7.07 25.66
N LYS A 78 -20.81 8.12 25.11
CA LYS A 78 -20.76 9.47 25.66
C LYS A 78 -21.22 9.43 27.13
N GLY A 79 -20.29 9.36 28.06
CA GLY A 79 -20.44 9.90 29.41
C GLY A 79 -19.52 11.12 29.51
N SER A 80 -19.93 12.30 29.96
CA SER A 80 -21.18 12.72 30.55
C SER A 80 -21.33 14.22 30.23
N LYS A 81 -22.54 14.65 29.88
CA LYS A 81 -22.95 16.00 30.26
C LYS A 81 -23.07 15.99 31.79
N MET A 82 -22.40 16.94 32.45
CA MET A 82 -22.93 17.72 33.56
C MET A 82 -22.29 19.10 33.46
#